data_AF-A0A3M8FR55-F1
#
_entry.id   AF-A0A3M8FR55-F1
#
_cell.length_a   1.000
_cell.length_b   1.000
_cell.length_c   1.000
_cell.angle_alpha   90.00
_cell.angle_beta   90.00
_cell.angle_gamma   90.00
#
_symmetry.space_group_name_H-M   'P 1'
#
loop_
_entity.id
_entity.type
_entity.pdbx_description
1 polymer ?
#
loop_
_entity_poly.entity_id
_entity_poly.type
_entity_poly.pdbx_seq_one_letter_code
_entity_poly.pdbx_strand_id
1 'polypeptide(L)'
;MLHSTTKIGLTLAAGIAGGFMLNASLAPSHALQPEGEMPDMDEMMAQMAILGTPNEHHEKLTRVVGEWDVNATFMMPDGSEMKGTGSMNCKQILDGRFIKTDFRMPEFMGMPFIGIGYNGYDNSTQSYQGVWMDSMSTKMFIMDGEFNSDGEYIATGATAHGTLMKIVQSMPDDDTIEDNFYDSMDGGATWIQSGTMVYTRK
;
A
#
# COMPACT_ATOMS: atom_id res chain seq x y z
N MET A 1 23.85 36.61 44.29
CA MET A 1 24.36 35.62 43.29
C MET A 1 23.52 35.82 42.04
N LEU A 2 24.09 36.31 40.92
CA LEU A 2 24.56 35.51 39.76
C LEU A 2 23.48 34.52 39.23
N HIS A 3 23.13 34.33 37.94
CA HIS A 3 23.40 34.92 36.61
C HIS A 3 22.39 34.25 35.61
N SER A 4 22.06 34.74 34.39
CA SER A 4 22.24 36.04 33.71
C SER A 4 21.24 36.20 32.53
N THR A 5 20.76 37.44 32.36
CA THR A 5 20.31 38.22 31.18
C THR A 5 20.12 37.61 29.76
N THR A 6 19.09 38.15 29.09
CA THR A 6 18.58 37.80 27.75
C THR A 6 18.87 38.90 26.69
N LYS A 7 19.06 38.50 25.42
CA LYS A 7 18.95 39.26 24.13
C LYS A 7 20.07 40.20 23.62
N ILE A 8 20.51 39.88 22.38
CA ILE A 8 20.57 40.69 21.13
C ILE A 8 21.42 41.99 21.06
N GLY A 9 22.29 42.04 20.03
CA GLY A 9 22.97 43.23 19.48
C GLY A 9 24.42 42.90 19.07
N LEU A 10 25.06 43.49 18.05
CA LEU A 10 24.64 44.47 17.04
C LEU A 10 25.62 44.44 15.84
N THR A 11 25.11 44.79 14.65
CA THR A 11 25.74 45.23 13.38
C THR A 11 27.23 45.61 13.34
N LEU A 12 27.90 45.28 12.22
CA LEU A 12 28.92 46.15 11.58
C LEU A 12 28.68 46.23 10.06
N ALA A 13 29.11 47.33 9.42
CA ALA A 13 28.64 47.73 8.08
C ALA A 13 29.75 48.25 7.12
N ALA A 14 29.35 48.38 5.84
CA ALA A 14 29.92 49.20 4.75
C ALA A 14 31.18 48.74 3.99
N GLY A 15 31.23 49.00 2.66
CA GLY A 15 32.54 49.20 1.99
C GLY A 15 32.80 48.83 0.52
N ILE A 16 31.85 48.98 -0.42
CA ILE A 16 32.02 49.14 -1.91
C ILE A 16 33.45 49.08 -2.52
N ALA A 17 33.69 48.22 -3.54
CA ALA A 17 34.38 48.57 -4.81
C ALA A 17 34.55 47.40 -5.81
N GLY A 18 34.51 47.71 -7.12
CA GLY A 18 35.17 46.92 -8.19
C GLY A 18 34.34 45.80 -8.84
N GLY A 19 33.84 46.03 -10.04
CA GLY A 19 33.16 45.00 -10.84
C GLY A 19 34.07 44.34 -11.88
N PHE A 20 33.74 43.10 -12.25
CA PHE A 20 34.06 42.48 -13.54
C PHE A 20 33.02 41.38 -13.81
N MET A 21 32.44 41.33 -15.01
CA MET A 21 31.58 40.21 -15.41
C MET A 21 32.45 39.03 -15.84
N LEU A 22 32.22 37.81 -15.32
CA LEU A 22 32.40 36.57 -16.09
C LEU A 22 31.68 35.35 -15.45
N ASN A 23 31.04 34.56 -16.30
CA ASN A 23 30.51 33.20 -16.08
C ASN A 23 29.75 32.88 -14.79
N ALA A 24 28.43 33.00 -14.87
CA ALA A 24 27.53 32.10 -14.13
C ALA A 24 27.66 30.67 -14.69
N SER A 25 28.66 29.92 -14.20
CA SER A 25 28.64 28.47 -14.34
C SER A 25 27.52 27.93 -13.44
N LEU A 26 26.37 27.61 -14.04
CA LEU A 26 25.32 26.81 -13.41
C LEU A 26 25.79 25.36 -13.32
N ALA A 27 26.80 25.11 -12.49
CA ALA A 27 27.08 23.77 -12.00
C ALA A 27 25.84 23.29 -11.22
N PRO A 28 25.34 22.06 -11.46
CA PRO A 28 24.22 21.55 -10.70
C PRO A 28 24.63 21.48 -9.22
N SER A 29 23.83 22.12 -8.37
CA SER A 29 23.99 22.06 -6.92
C SER A 29 23.68 20.65 -6.41
N HIS A 30 24.62 19.73 -6.57
CA HIS A 30 24.80 18.66 -5.59
C HIS A 30 25.17 19.36 -4.28
N ALA A 31 24.15 19.65 -3.47
CA ALA A 31 24.37 19.95 -2.07
C ALA A 31 25.16 18.77 -1.49
N LEU A 32 26.33 19.05 -0.91
CA LEU A 32 27.13 18.04 -0.24
C LEU A 32 26.27 17.44 0.87
N GLN A 33 25.81 16.21 0.67
CA GLN A 33 25.15 15.47 1.75
C GLN A 33 26.21 15.25 2.84
N PRO A 34 25.92 15.58 4.12
CA PRO A 34 26.87 15.34 5.19
C PRO A 34 27.12 13.84 5.30
N GLU A 35 28.41 13.45 5.29
CA GLU A 35 28.80 12.06 5.51
C GLU A 35 28.44 11.66 6.95
N GLY A 36 27.49 10.73 7.09
CA GLY A 36 27.19 10.07 8.35
C GLY A 36 28.13 8.89 8.57
N GLU A 37 28.47 8.61 9.83
CA GLU A 37 29.13 7.36 10.19
C GLU A 37 28.19 6.19 9.88
N MET A 38 28.70 5.16 9.20
CA MET A 38 27.92 3.93 9.02
C MET A 38 27.75 3.22 10.37
N PRO A 39 26.54 2.71 10.69
CA PRO A 39 26.33 1.93 11.91
C PRO A 39 27.16 0.64 11.89
N ASP A 40 27.23 -0.04 13.03
CA ASP A 40 27.93 -1.32 13.14
C ASP A 40 27.40 -2.31 12.09
N MET A 41 28.32 -2.81 11.25
CA MET A 41 27.95 -3.61 10.08
C MET A 41 27.43 -4.99 10.46
N ASP A 42 27.90 -5.57 11.56
CA ASP A 42 27.45 -6.89 12.01
C ASP A 42 26.05 -6.79 12.64
N GLU A 43 25.79 -5.76 13.44
CA GLU A 43 24.44 -5.46 13.96
C GLU A 43 23.46 -5.16 12.81
N MET A 44 23.84 -4.32 11.84
CA MET A 44 22.99 -3.99 10.69
C MET A 44 22.66 -5.23 9.86
N MET A 45 23.63 -6.10 9.57
CA MET A 45 23.40 -7.33 8.82
C MET A 45 22.52 -8.33 9.59
N ALA A 46 22.67 -8.42 10.92
CA ALA A 46 21.80 -9.24 11.76
C ALA A 46 20.34 -8.73 11.74
N GLN A 47 20.13 -7.42 11.86
CA GLN A 47 18.78 -6.82 11.77
C GLN A 47 18.15 -7.00 10.38
N MET A 48 18.92 -6.80 9.30
CA MET A 48 18.43 -7.05 7.94
C MET A 48 18.03 -8.52 7.73
N ALA A 49 18.78 -9.47 8.30
CA ALA A 49 18.44 -10.89 8.23
C ALA A 49 17.14 -11.20 8.98
N ILE A 50 16.93 -10.63 10.18
CA ILE A 50 15.70 -10.80 10.97
C ILE A 50 14.50 -10.23 10.20
N LEU A 51 14.59 -8.96 9.77
CA LEU A 51 13.49 -8.27 9.08
C LEU A 51 13.18 -8.88 7.71
N GLY A 52 14.20 -9.39 7.01
CA GLY A 52 14.06 -9.99 5.67
C GLY A 52 13.62 -11.46 5.63
N THR A 53 13.39 -12.11 6.78
CA THR A 53 13.05 -13.54 6.86
C THR A 53 11.53 -13.77 6.94
N PRO A 54 10.92 -14.55 6.02
CA PRO A 54 9.53 -14.97 6.12
C PRO A 54 9.22 -15.75 7.41
N ASN A 55 7.99 -15.63 7.88
CA ASN A 55 7.47 -16.25 9.11
C ASN A 55 6.00 -16.68 8.93
N GLU A 56 5.32 -17.08 10.00
CA GLU A 56 3.92 -17.54 9.96
C GLU A 56 2.94 -16.53 9.34
N HIS A 57 3.21 -15.22 9.38
CA HIS A 57 2.38 -14.20 8.74
C HIS A 57 2.50 -14.23 7.22
N HIS A 58 3.69 -14.53 6.71
CA HIS A 58 3.93 -14.74 5.29
C HIS A 58 3.27 -16.05 4.81
N GLU A 59 3.29 -17.09 5.64
CA GLU A 59 2.62 -18.37 5.36
C GLU A 59 1.09 -18.23 5.32
N LYS A 60 0.48 -17.44 6.23
CA LYS A 60 -0.97 -17.15 6.20
C LYS A 60 -1.43 -16.55 4.86
N LEU A 61 -0.61 -15.69 4.25
CA LEU A 61 -0.89 -15.10 2.95
C LEU A 61 -0.86 -16.12 1.79
N THR A 62 -0.23 -17.29 1.93
CA THR A 62 -0.14 -18.25 0.82
C THR A 62 -1.43 -19.01 0.53
N ARG A 63 -2.44 -18.95 1.41
CA ARG A 63 -3.71 -19.68 1.22
C ARG A 63 -4.44 -19.31 -0.08
N VAL A 64 -4.35 -18.06 -0.50
CA VAL A 64 -4.97 -17.56 -1.75
C VAL A 64 -4.22 -17.95 -3.02
N VAL A 65 -3.04 -18.57 -2.92
CA VAL A 65 -2.23 -18.98 -4.09
C VAL A 65 -2.99 -20.01 -4.92
N GLY A 66 -3.06 -19.78 -6.23
CA GLY A 66 -3.83 -20.61 -7.15
C GLY A 66 -4.40 -19.82 -8.32
N GLU A 67 -5.21 -20.52 -9.11
CA GLU A 67 -6.00 -19.93 -10.19
C GLU A 67 -7.49 -20.10 -9.86
N TRP A 68 -8.25 -19.04 -10.09
CA TRP A 68 -9.63 -18.90 -9.61
C TRP A 68 -10.52 -18.34 -10.71
N ASP A 69 -11.75 -18.84 -10.81
CA ASP A 69 -12.85 -18.18 -11.51
C ASP A 69 -13.61 -17.28 -10.53
N VAL A 70 -14.08 -16.13 -11.01
CA VAL A 70 -14.65 -15.05 -10.17
C VAL A 70 -16.07 -14.76 -10.59
N ASN A 71 -16.96 -14.65 -9.60
CA ASN A 71 -18.32 -14.11 -9.75
C ASN A 71 -18.45 -12.88 -8.84
N ALA A 72 -18.71 -11.72 -9.42
CA ALA A 72 -18.82 -10.44 -8.71
C ALA A 72 -20.24 -9.89 -8.77
N THR A 73 -20.72 -9.31 -7.66
CA THR A 73 -21.94 -8.50 -7.58
C THR A 73 -21.64 -7.20 -6.86
N PHE A 74 -21.88 -6.06 -7.49
CA PHE A 74 -21.68 -4.73 -6.92
C PHE A 74 -22.98 -3.93 -6.87
N MET A 75 -23.12 -3.09 -5.85
CA MET A 75 -24.25 -2.19 -5.69
C MET A 75 -23.96 -0.86 -6.36
N MET A 76 -24.80 -0.47 -7.31
CA MET A 76 -24.70 0.82 -8.00
C MET A 76 -25.35 1.95 -7.19
N PRO A 77 -24.98 3.22 -7.41
CA PRO A 77 -25.56 4.36 -6.68
C PRO A 77 -27.08 4.55 -6.85
N ASP A 78 -27.69 3.95 -7.88
CA ASP A 78 -29.13 3.94 -8.11
C ASP A 78 -29.86 2.78 -7.39
N GLY A 79 -29.12 1.94 -6.66
CA GLY A 79 -29.61 0.75 -5.96
C GLY A 79 -29.70 -0.51 -6.82
N SER A 80 -29.28 -0.48 -8.09
CA SER A 80 -29.23 -1.67 -8.94
C SER A 80 -28.01 -2.56 -8.65
N GLU A 81 -28.13 -3.85 -8.94
CA GLU A 81 -27.02 -4.80 -8.90
C GLU A 81 -26.30 -4.85 -10.26
N MET A 82 -24.98 -4.61 -10.25
CA MET A 82 -24.10 -4.90 -11.37
C MET A 82 -23.43 -6.26 -11.15
N LYS A 83 -23.51 -7.15 -12.13
CA LYS A 83 -22.89 -8.48 -12.07
C LYS A 83 -21.85 -8.66 -13.15
N GLY A 84 -20.79 -9.39 -12.84
CA GLY A 84 -19.73 -9.71 -13.79
C GLY A 84 -18.99 -10.98 -13.41
N THR A 85 -18.27 -11.54 -14.38
CA THR A 85 -17.43 -12.72 -14.19
C THR A 85 -16.00 -12.44 -14.62
N GLY A 86 -15.05 -13.19 -14.06
CA GLY A 86 -13.64 -12.97 -14.29
C GLY A 86 -12.77 -14.13 -13.86
N SER A 87 -11.47 -13.86 -13.79
CA SER A 87 -10.44 -14.81 -13.36
C SER A 87 -9.40 -14.09 -12.49
N MET A 88 -8.94 -14.76 -11.44
CA MET A 88 -7.84 -14.31 -10.59
C MET A 88 -6.71 -15.36 -10.60
N ASN A 89 -5.47 -14.90 -10.62
CA ASN A 89 -4.29 -15.75 -10.49
C ASN A 89 -3.37 -15.17 -9.41
N CYS A 90 -3.09 -15.96 -8.37
CA CYS A 90 -2.30 -15.54 -7.22
C CYS A 90 -1.04 -16.41 -7.10
N LYS A 91 0.13 -15.77 -7.00
CA LYS A 91 1.44 -16.45 -6.93
C LYS A 91 2.32 -15.83 -5.87
N GLN A 92 3.09 -16.66 -5.16
CA GLN A 92 4.23 -16.17 -4.39
C GLN A 92 5.29 -15.56 -5.33
N ILE A 93 5.90 -14.48 -4.87
CA ILE A 93 7.06 -13.85 -5.50
C ILE A 93 8.13 -13.54 -4.44
N LEU A 94 9.36 -13.22 -4.88
CA LEU A 94 10.47 -12.79 -4.02
C LEU A 94 10.75 -13.80 -2.86
N ASP A 95 10.80 -15.07 -3.23
CA ASP A 95 10.98 -16.24 -2.35
C ASP A 95 9.95 -16.31 -1.20
N GLY A 96 8.68 -16.07 -1.54
CA GLY A 96 7.56 -16.20 -0.61
C GLY A 96 7.28 -14.97 0.25
N ARG A 97 7.97 -13.85 0.01
CA ARG A 97 7.78 -12.60 0.78
C ARG A 97 6.49 -11.85 0.45
N PHE A 98 6.02 -11.98 -0.80
CA PHE A 98 4.81 -11.30 -1.24
C PHE A 98 3.96 -12.23 -2.11
N ILE A 99 2.66 -12.00 -2.12
CA ILE A 99 1.71 -12.57 -3.07
C ILE A 99 1.46 -11.53 -4.15
N LYS A 100 1.69 -11.89 -5.41
CA LYS A 100 1.23 -11.15 -6.58
C LYS A 100 -0.11 -11.70 -7.04
N THR A 101 -1.05 -10.81 -7.29
CA THR A 101 -2.35 -11.10 -7.90
C THR A 101 -2.39 -10.53 -9.32
N ASP A 102 -2.88 -11.31 -10.28
CA ASP A 102 -3.34 -10.87 -11.60
C ASP A 102 -4.85 -11.10 -11.67
N PHE A 103 -5.62 -10.04 -11.88
CA PHE A 103 -7.09 -10.08 -11.93
C PHE A 103 -7.60 -9.57 -13.27
N ARG A 104 -8.64 -10.23 -13.81
CA ARG A 104 -9.29 -9.84 -15.07
C ARG A 104 -10.79 -10.11 -15.03
N MET A 105 -11.59 -9.13 -15.44
CA MET A 105 -12.99 -9.31 -15.83
C MET A 105 -13.12 -8.87 -17.30
N PRO A 106 -13.48 -9.75 -18.25
CA PRO A 106 -13.59 -9.38 -19.66
C PRO A 106 -14.67 -8.34 -19.94
N GLU A 107 -15.70 -8.29 -19.10
CA GLU A 107 -16.87 -7.42 -19.23
C GLU A 107 -17.23 -6.84 -17.86
N PHE A 108 -16.99 -5.54 -17.70
CA PHE A 108 -17.32 -4.75 -16.51
C PHE A 108 -17.67 -3.32 -16.96
N MET A 109 -18.90 -2.86 -16.71
CA MET A 109 -19.40 -1.56 -17.19
C MET A 109 -19.32 -1.33 -18.72
N GLY A 110 -19.30 -2.38 -19.55
CA GLY A 110 -19.15 -2.25 -21.02
C GLY A 110 -17.69 -2.26 -21.50
N MET A 111 -16.73 -2.56 -20.62
CA MET A 111 -15.30 -2.58 -20.94
C MET A 111 -14.53 -3.67 -20.15
N PRO A 112 -13.36 -4.12 -20.63
CA PRO A 112 -12.51 -5.02 -19.85
C PRO A 112 -11.91 -4.30 -18.63
N PHE A 113 -11.98 -4.96 -17.47
CA PHE A 113 -11.29 -4.54 -16.26
C PHE A 113 -10.08 -5.44 -16.01
N ILE A 114 -8.92 -4.84 -15.77
CA ILE A 114 -7.68 -5.53 -15.39
C ILE A 114 -7.12 -4.94 -14.11
N GLY A 115 -6.66 -5.79 -13.20
CA GLY A 115 -6.09 -5.40 -11.91
C GLY A 115 -4.83 -6.18 -11.58
N ILE A 116 -3.92 -5.56 -10.83
CA ILE A 116 -2.73 -6.18 -10.27
C ILE A 116 -2.63 -5.79 -8.80
N GLY A 117 -2.52 -6.80 -7.94
CA GLY A 117 -2.30 -6.65 -6.51
C GLY A 117 -0.93 -7.17 -6.08
N TYR A 118 -0.37 -6.58 -5.02
CA TYR A 118 0.72 -7.14 -4.25
C TYR A 118 0.36 -7.06 -2.76
N ASN A 119 0.42 -8.19 -2.06
CA ASN A 119 0.16 -8.29 -0.63
C ASN A 119 1.39 -8.88 0.08
N GLY A 120 1.71 -8.43 1.29
CA GLY A 120 2.83 -8.91 2.09
C GLY A 120 2.67 -8.59 3.57
N TYR A 121 3.65 -9.02 4.36
CA TYR A 121 3.75 -8.69 5.78
C TYR A 121 5.10 -8.01 6.04
N ASP A 122 5.10 -6.87 6.72
CA ASP A 122 6.32 -6.16 7.08
C ASP A 122 6.71 -6.53 8.52
N ASN A 123 7.84 -7.22 8.68
CA ASN A 123 8.37 -7.64 9.98
C ASN A 123 8.81 -6.46 10.88
N SER A 124 9.06 -5.28 10.30
CA SER A 124 9.51 -4.08 11.03
C SER A 124 8.36 -3.30 11.67
N THR A 125 7.23 -3.17 10.96
CA THR A 125 5.99 -2.56 11.47
C THR A 125 5.03 -3.59 12.09
N GLN A 126 5.27 -4.88 11.85
CA GLN A 126 4.43 -6.01 12.24
C GLN A 126 3.00 -5.96 11.66
N SER A 127 2.83 -5.35 10.48
CA SER A 127 1.55 -5.17 9.80
C SER A 127 1.49 -5.89 8.45
N TYR A 128 0.29 -6.32 8.05
CA TYR A 128 0.06 -6.70 6.65
C TYR A 128 -0.16 -5.43 5.83
N GLN A 129 0.28 -5.49 4.57
CA GLN A 129 0.17 -4.37 3.64
C GLN A 129 -0.19 -4.86 2.25
N GLY A 130 -1.06 -4.11 1.59
CA GLY A 130 -1.49 -4.36 0.22
C GLY A 130 -1.31 -3.12 -0.66
N VAL A 131 -1.00 -3.33 -1.93
CA VAL A 131 -1.13 -2.31 -2.96
C VAL A 131 -1.85 -2.89 -4.17
N TRP A 132 -2.82 -2.13 -4.67
CA TRP A 132 -3.64 -2.48 -5.82
C TRP A 132 -3.60 -1.39 -6.88
N MET A 133 -3.59 -1.81 -8.16
CA MET A 133 -3.62 -0.96 -9.35
C MET A 133 -4.54 -1.60 -10.38
N ASP A 134 -5.34 -0.80 -11.09
CA ASP A 134 -6.27 -1.29 -12.10
C ASP A 134 -6.41 -0.33 -13.30
N SER A 135 -7.16 -0.76 -14.31
CA SER A 135 -7.41 0.01 -15.53
C SER A 135 -8.40 1.18 -15.39
N MET A 136 -9.02 1.38 -14.22
CA MET A 136 -10.01 2.43 -13.97
C MET A 136 -9.43 3.60 -13.14
N SER A 137 -8.26 3.40 -12.52
CA SER A 137 -7.62 4.37 -11.63
C SER A 137 -6.16 4.65 -12.03
N THR A 138 -5.70 5.89 -11.81
CA THR A 138 -4.26 6.25 -11.85
C THR A 138 -3.62 6.31 -10.46
N LYS A 139 -4.42 6.16 -9.40
CA LYS A 139 -3.98 6.09 -8.01
C LYS A 139 -3.73 4.63 -7.62
N MET A 140 -2.55 4.36 -7.06
CA MET A 140 -2.29 3.13 -6.32
C MET A 140 -3.17 3.09 -5.07
N PHE A 141 -4.02 2.08 -4.95
CA PHE A 141 -4.84 1.85 -3.78
C PHE A 141 -4.00 1.07 -2.75
N ILE A 142 -3.47 1.80 -1.78
CA ILE A 142 -2.68 1.25 -0.67
C ILE A 142 -3.65 0.86 0.45
N MET A 143 -3.45 -0.33 1.01
CA MET A 143 -4.29 -0.92 2.04
C MET A 143 -3.45 -1.38 3.23
N ASP A 144 -3.91 -1.05 4.43
CA ASP A 144 -3.44 -1.67 5.66
C ASP A 144 -4.27 -2.94 5.92
N GLY A 145 -3.60 -4.03 6.30
CA GLY A 145 -4.22 -5.35 6.46
C GLY A 145 -4.06 -5.93 7.87
N GLU A 146 -5.07 -6.68 8.30
CA GLU A 146 -5.06 -7.47 9.54
C GLU A 146 -5.83 -8.80 9.36
N PHE A 147 -5.65 -9.74 10.28
CA PHE A 147 -6.52 -10.91 10.41
C PHE A 147 -7.31 -10.80 11.72
N ASN A 148 -8.61 -11.03 11.68
CA ASN A 148 -9.45 -11.05 12.88
C ASN A 148 -9.38 -12.41 13.62
N SER A 149 -10.12 -12.53 14.73
CA SER A 149 -10.17 -13.76 15.55
C SER A 149 -10.70 -14.98 14.81
N ASP A 150 -11.50 -14.76 13.77
CA ASP A 150 -12.22 -15.79 13.03
C ASP A 150 -11.43 -16.24 11.78
N GLY A 151 -10.26 -15.63 11.55
CA GLY A 151 -9.36 -15.93 10.44
C GLY A 151 -9.67 -15.20 9.15
N GLU A 152 -10.59 -14.23 9.16
CA GLU A 152 -10.87 -13.36 8.02
C GLU A 152 -9.75 -12.32 7.86
N TYR A 153 -9.32 -12.09 6.62
CA TYR A 153 -8.40 -11.02 6.28
C TYR A 153 -9.17 -9.73 6.01
N ILE A 154 -8.85 -8.66 6.74
CA ILE A 154 -9.48 -7.35 6.61
C ILE A 154 -8.44 -6.39 6.04
N ALA A 155 -8.71 -5.83 4.87
CA ALA A 155 -7.89 -4.81 4.22
C ALA A 155 -8.65 -3.50 4.14
N THR A 156 -8.09 -2.38 4.59
CA THR A 156 -8.72 -1.05 4.53
C THR A 156 -7.78 -0.04 3.85
N GLY A 157 -8.31 0.77 2.94
CA GLY A 157 -7.52 1.76 2.21
C GLY A 157 -8.33 3.00 1.79
N ALA A 158 -7.62 4.08 1.42
CA ALA A 158 -8.23 5.32 0.94
C ALA A 158 -8.37 5.33 -0.59
N THR A 159 -9.59 5.54 -1.10
CA THR A 159 -9.90 5.49 -2.53
C THR A 159 -9.38 6.71 -3.30
N ALA A 160 -9.55 6.73 -4.62
CA ALA A 160 -9.29 7.91 -5.45
C ALA A 160 -10.25 9.09 -5.18
N HIS A 161 -11.41 8.83 -4.56
CA HIS A 161 -12.47 9.81 -4.33
C HIS A 161 -12.42 10.44 -2.93
N GLY A 162 -11.41 10.11 -2.11
CA GLY A 162 -11.30 10.60 -0.74
C GLY A 162 -12.19 9.86 0.28
N THR A 163 -12.82 8.77 -0.15
CA THR A 163 -13.56 7.84 0.73
C THR A 163 -12.62 6.74 1.25
N LEU A 164 -13.07 5.95 2.22
CA LEU A 164 -12.40 4.70 2.56
C LEU A 164 -13.16 3.52 1.95
N MET A 165 -12.41 2.49 1.57
CA MET A 165 -12.92 1.18 1.17
C MET A 165 -12.29 0.11 2.07
N LYS A 166 -13.08 -0.92 2.38
CA LYS A 166 -12.68 -2.08 3.16
C LYS A 166 -13.09 -3.35 2.43
N ILE A 167 -12.20 -4.33 2.41
CA ILE A 167 -12.44 -5.69 1.94
C ILE A 167 -12.36 -6.59 3.18
N VAL A 168 -13.40 -7.40 3.40
CA VAL A 168 -13.38 -8.50 4.38
C VAL A 168 -13.39 -9.80 3.60
N GLN A 169 -12.27 -10.50 3.64
CA GLN A 169 -12.03 -11.74 2.92
C GLN A 169 -12.11 -12.93 3.87
N SER A 170 -12.95 -13.92 3.53
CA SER A 170 -13.00 -15.21 4.20
C SER A 170 -12.63 -16.35 3.25
N MET A 171 -12.22 -17.49 3.81
CA MET A 171 -11.96 -18.73 3.10
C MET A 171 -12.65 -19.88 3.85
N PRO A 172 -13.93 -20.19 3.56
CA PRO A 172 -14.69 -21.22 4.26
C PRO A 172 -14.14 -22.63 4.04
N ASP A 173 -13.46 -22.84 2.91
CA ASP A 173 -12.67 -24.02 2.58
C ASP A 173 -11.44 -23.61 1.74
N ASP A 174 -10.67 -24.58 1.24
CA ASP A 174 -9.47 -24.30 0.44
C ASP A 174 -9.78 -23.98 -1.03
N ASP A 175 -11.01 -24.19 -1.50
CA ASP A 175 -11.42 -24.03 -2.91
C ASP A 175 -12.34 -22.81 -3.14
N THR A 176 -12.65 -22.08 -2.06
CA THR A 176 -13.54 -20.92 -2.04
C THR A 176 -12.88 -19.72 -1.33
N ILE A 177 -12.92 -18.55 -1.96
CA ILE A 177 -12.69 -17.26 -1.29
C ILE A 177 -13.98 -16.44 -1.40
N GLU A 178 -14.36 -15.74 -0.34
CA GLU A 178 -15.45 -14.76 -0.35
C GLU A 178 -14.94 -13.39 0.10
N ASP A 179 -15.02 -12.39 -0.79
CA ASP A 179 -14.70 -10.99 -0.46
C ASP A 179 -16.00 -10.20 -0.30
N ASN A 180 -16.17 -9.51 0.82
CA ASN A 180 -17.22 -8.52 1.04
C ASN A 180 -16.62 -7.12 1.00
N PHE A 181 -17.13 -6.28 0.09
CA PHE A 181 -16.67 -4.91 -0.13
C PHE A 181 -17.56 -3.93 0.62
N TYR A 182 -16.95 -2.98 1.32
CA TYR A 182 -17.62 -1.92 2.06
C TYR A 182 -16.99 -0.57 1.76
N ASP A 183 -17.82 0.45 1.59
CA ASP A 183 -17.39 1.84 1.46
C ASP A 183 -17.80 2.66 2.69
N SER A 184 -16.98 3.67 3.01
CA SER A 184 -17.24 4.65 4.08
C SER A 184 -17.04 6.08 3.58
N MET A 185 -18.05 6.90 3.80
CA MET A 185 -18.13 8.30 3.39
C MET A 185 -17.78 9.28 4.53
N ASP A 186 -17.63 8.77 5.76
CA ASP A 186 -17.49 9.54 7.00
C ASP A 186 -16.18 9.26 7.76
N GLY A 187 -15.16 8.75 7.05
CA GLY A 187 -13.84 8.47 7.61
C GLY A 187 -13.77 7.17 8.41
N GLY A 188 -14.67 6.22 8.16
CA GLY A 188 -14.69 4.89 8.77
C GLY A 188 -15.64 4.74 9.95
N ALA A 189 -16.47 5.76 10.26
CA ALA A 189 -17.44 5.70 11.35
C ALA A 189 -18.68 4.86 10.99
N THR A 190 -19.09 4.88 9.73
CA THR A 190 -20.08 3.95 9.16
C THR A 190 -19.54 3.27 7.90
N TRP A 191 -20.01 2.05 7.65
CA TRP A 191 -19.62 1.20 6.52
C TRP A 191 -20.88 0.67 5.84
N ILE A 192 -20.96 0.85 4.52
CA ILE A 192 -22.07 0.37 3.69
C ILE A 192 -21.52 -0.70 2.76
N GLN A 193 -22.14 -1.88 2.73
CA GLN A 193 -21.73 -2.94 1.81
C GLN A 193 -22.00 -2.53 0.37
N SER A 194 -20.94 -2.48 -0.45
CA SER A 194 -20.97 -2.05 -1.84
C SER A 194 -20.77 -3.18 -2.84
N GLY A 195 -20.41 -4.39 -2.37
CA GLY A 195 -20.40 -5.57 -3.22
C GLY A 195 -19.93 -6.85 -2.54
N THR A 196 -19.92 -7.92 -3.33
CA THR A 196 -19.36 -9.23 -3.00
C THR A 196 -18.61 -9.80 -4.21
N MET A 197 -17.56 -10.58 -3.96
CA MET A 197 -17.00 -11.52 -4.92
C MET A 197 -16.91 -12.91 -4.30
N VAL A 198 -17.25 -13.92 -5.09
CA VAL A 198 -16.97 -15.32 -4.78
C VAL A 198 -15.98 -15.84 -5.81
N TYR A 199 -14.89 -16.43 -5.32
CA TYR A 199 -13.83 -17.02 -6.11
C TYR A 199 -13.89 -18.54 -5.93
N THR A 200 -13.87 -19.28 -7.02
CA THR A 200 -13.84 -20.75 -7.00
C THR A 200 -12.55 -21.23 -7.66
N ARG A 201 -11.82 -22.13 -6.99
CA ARG A 201 -10.55 -22.67 -7.50
C ARG A 201 -10.77 -23.49 -8.79
N LYS A 202 -9.78 -23.44 -9.69
CA LYS A 202 -9.72 -24.19 -10.95
C LYS A 202 -9.03 -25.55 -10.81
#